data_AF-A0A4Y7TGN9-F1
#
_entry.id   AF-A0A4Y7TGN9-F1
#
_cell.length_a   1.000
_cell.length_b   1.000
_cell.length_c   1.000
_cell.angle_alpha   90.00
_cell.angle_beta   90.00
_cell.angle_gamma   90.00
#
_symmetry.space_group_name_H-M   'P 1'
#
loop_
_entity.id
_entity.type
_entity.pdbx_description
1 polymer ?
#
loop_
_entity_poly.entity_id
_entity_poly.type
_entity_poly.pdbx_seq_one_letter_code
_entity_poly.pdbx_strand_id
1 'polypeptide(L)'
;MPTIKTGRDRQKTSGPFRSNALPELIAEAKKTGNVGTLRELFRNLNASNFRMDVVDVVFHHLQQKWIVSPNLFLDLNSKEKQHLDDFIVERALTGAFCTSKAITRLLLLAPPHMVDRVVEVVVAHLDDYFAWAKYLASHCAPVQDSQQGARLSDPTMQCRALLCMLEEPDRRLPEALLNSNLLIEYSIAAWIAVNPLTCGPYLSFDRNHICPIMSLFAKLILSKITQQKVIDVLYAPGSKSRKLRMEVIRATISRCATIAQLGREAADKMVARVPLAKVAGRLMTGVEAVVCCMETILQVVRGLSIVSDMSEGFLRSTFYGELAQAYHTWRLHL
;
A
#
# COMPACT_ATOMS: atom_id res chain seq x y z
N MET A 1 56.38 -12.98 3.79
CA MET A 1 55.21 -13.88 3.96
C MET A 1 54.42 -13.42 5.18
N PRO A 2 53.10 -13.20 5.05
CA PRO A 2 52.30 -12.48 6.03
C PRO A 2 51.60 -13.43 7.02
N THR A 3 51.53 -13.02 8.28
CA THR A 3 50.72 -13.67 9.32
C THR A 3 49.36 -12.97 9.40
N ILE A 4 48.32 -13.76 9.12
CA ILE A 4 46.90 -13.39 9.10
C ILE A 4 46.46 -13.01 10.52
N LYS A 5 45.97 -11.77 10.72
CA LYS A 5 45.15 -11.41 11.88
C LYS A 5 43.69 -11.40 11.43
N THR A 6 42.93 -12.37 11.92
CA THR A 6 41.48 -12.48 11.77
C THR A 6 40.80 -11.34 12.54
N GLY A 7 40.34 -10.33 11.79
CA GLY A 7 39.40 -9.34 12.30
C GLY A 7 38.05 -10.00 12.51
N ARG A 8 37.71 -10.32 13.77
CA ARG A 8 36.34 -10.61 14.16
C ARG A 8 35.54 -9.31 14.05
N ASP A 9 34.73 -9.20 13.00
CA ASP A 9 33.63 -8.26 12.93
C ASP A 9 32.73 -8.46 14.15
N ARG A 10 32.71 -7.46 15.03
CA ARG A 10 31.76 -7.38 16.13
C ARG A 10 30.39 -7.12 15.53
N GLN A 11 29.54 -8.15 15.51
CA GLN A 11 28.09 -7.99 15.45
C GLN A 11 27.67 -6.99 16.55
N LYS A 12 27.16 -5.82 16.14
CA LYS A 12 26.44 -4.90 17.03
C LYS A 12 25.10 -5.57 17.40
N THR A 13 25.08 -6.28 18.52
CA THR A 13 23.84 -6.69 19.18
C THR A 13 23.21 -5.45 19.81
N SER A 14 21.99 -5.11 19.37
CA SER A 14 21.16 -4.03 19.92
C SER A 14 20.83 -4.31 21.40
N GLY A 15 21.39 -3.51 22.31
CA GLY A 15 21.03 -3.52 23.73
C GLY A 15 19.69 -2.84 24.01
N PRO A 16 19.16 -2.96 25.25
CA PRO A 16 17.89 -2.37 25.65
C PRO A 16 17.92 -0.84 25.55
N PHE A 17 16.87 -0.29 24.94
CA PHE A 17 16.66 1.14 24.72
C PHE A 17 16.65 1.88 26.06
N ARG A 18 17.59 2.80 26.28
CA ARG A 18 17.61 3.64 27.50
C ARG A 18 16.44 4.62 27.44
N SER A 19 15.59 4.64 28.47
CA SER A 19 14.36 5.45 28.53
C SER A 19 14.55 6.95 28.27
N ASN A 20 15.76 7.47 28.50
CA ASN A 20 16.08 8.89 28.37
C ASN A 20 16.32 9.34 26.92
N ALA A 21 16.53 8.42 25.97
CA ALA A 21 16.77 8.77 24.56
C ALA A 21 15.47 8.93 23.75
N LEU A 22 14.33 8.49 24.28
CA LEU A 22 13.06 8.48 23.54
C LEU A 22 12.48 9.90 23.30
N PRO A 23 12.48 10.83 24.27
CA PRO A 23 11.98 12.19 24.03
C PRO A 23 12.80 12.95 22.96
N GLU A 24 14.12 12.81 22.99
CA GLU A 24 15.01 13.38 21.97
C GLU A 24 14.73 12.79 20.59
N LEU A 25 14.56 11.46 20.52
CA LEU A 25 14.23 10.78 19.27
C LEU A 25 12.86 11.20 18.71
N ILE A 26 11.87 11.43 19.57
CA ILE A 26 10.55 11.94 19.16
C ILE A 26 10.68 13.37 18.63
N ALA A 27 11.41 14.24 19.31
CA ALA A 27 11.63 15.62 18.88
C ALA A 27 12.34 15.66 17.51
N GLU A 28 13.35 14.81 17.33
CA GLU A 28 14.07 14.68 16.07
C GLU A 28 13.20 14.08 14.96
N ALA A 29 12.36 13.09 15.28
CA ALA A 29 11.43 12.49 14.33
C ALA A 29 10.31 13.44 13.89
N LYS A 30 9.97 14.46 14.70
CA LYS A 30 9.05 15.54 14.30
C LYS A 30 9.67 16.51 13.31
N LYS A 31 10.99 16.53 13.14
CA LYS A 31 11.61 17.39 12.12
C LYS A 31 11.21 16.93 10.73
N THR A 32 10.85 17.93 9.93
CA THR A 32 10.45 17.78 8.54
C THR A 32 11.52 17.07 7.71
N GLY A 33 11.13 15.99 7.02
CA GLY A 33 12.04 15.25 6.13
C GLY A 33 12.82 14.11 6.81
N ASN A 34 12.89 14.04 8.14
CA ASN A 34 13.77 13.07 8.81
C ASN A 34 13.22 11.62 8.85
N VAL A 35 13.11 10.98 7.67
CA VAL A 35 12.65 9.59 7.48
C VAL A 35 13.53 8.60 8.24
N GLY A 36 14.85 8.87 8.29
CA GLY A 36 15.81 8.02 8.98
C GLY A 36 15.47 7.86 10.46
N THR A 37 15.30 8.99 11.15
CA THR A 37 14.93 9.04 12.56
C THR A 37 13.53 8.50 12.79
N LEU A 38 12.58 8.80 11.91
CA LEU A 38 11.23 8.22 11.99
C LEU A 38 11.26 6.69 11.90
N ARG A 39 12.05 6.13 10.98
CA ARG A 39 12.23 4.67 10.86
C ARG A 39 12.91 4.08 12.10
N GLU A 40 13.86 4.79 12.70
CA GLU A 40 14.50 4.39 13.94
C GLU A 40 13.52 4.39 15.12
N LEU A 41 12.74 5.46 15.30
CA LEU A 41 11.68 5.54 16.30
C LEU A 41 10.74 4.33 16.22
N PHE A 42 10.21 4.04 15.03
CA PHE A 42 9.28 2.93 14.84
C PHE A 42 9.94 1.54 14.90
N ARG A 43 11.26 1.44 14.70
CA ARG A 43 12.00 0.18 14.89
C ARG A 43 12.12 -0.17 16.37
N ASN A 44 12.24 0.84 17.22
CA ASN A 44 12.42 0.70 18.66
C ASN A 44 11.10 0.80 19.44
N LEU A 45 10.01 1.21 18.78
CA LEU A 45 8.66 1.29 19.36
C LEU A 45 8.14 -0.11 19.71
N ASN A 46 7.61 -0.23 20.92
CA ASN A 46 6.94 -1.40 21.45
C ASN A 46 5.85 -0.95 22.45
N ALA A 47 5.07 -1.88 23.00
CA ALA A 47 3.98 -1.54 23.89
C ALA A 47 4.42 -0.82 25.19
N SER A 48 5.63 -1.08 25.71
CA SER A 48 6.09 -0.49 26.98
C SER A 48 6.63 0.92 26.83
N ASN A 49 6.99 1.34 25.62
CA ASN A 49 7.48 2.69 25.33
C ASN A 49 6.55 3.50 24.42
N PHE A 50 5.34 2.99 24.16
CA PHE A 50 4.32 3.67 23.37
C PHE A 50 3.85 4.96 24.06
N ARG A 51 3.71 6.04 23.28
CA ARG A 51 3.24 7.36 23.76
C ARG A 51 2.41 8.03 22.67
N MET A 52 1.43 8.84 23.09
CA MET A 52 0.65 9.65 22.15
C MET A 52 1.52 10.63 21.34
N ASP A 53 2.66 11.08 21.88
CA ASP A 53 3.60 11.92 21.13
C ASP A 53 4.13 11.24 19.85
N VAL A 54 4.19 9.90 19.82
CA VAL A 54 4.57 9.11 18.64
C VAL A 54 3.45 9.12 17.59
N VAL A 55 2.19 9.13 18.04
CA VAL A 55 1.02 9.31 17.18
C VAL A 55 1.07 10.70 16.54
N ASP A 56 1.36 11.73 17.34
CA ASP A 56 1.50 13.12 16.84
C ASP A 56 2.61 13.25 15.80
N VAL A 57 3.72 12.51 15.94
CA VAL A 57 4.80 12.50 14.93
C VAL A 57 4.27 12.02 13.59
N VAL A 58 3.49 10.93 13.57
CA VAL A 58 2.95 10.37 12.32
C VAL A 58 2.03 11.38 11.66
N PHE A 59 1.07 11.93 12.40
CA PHE A 59 0.10 12.87 11.84
C PHE A 59 0.69 14.23 11.52
N HIS A 60 1.75 14.66 12.21
CA HIS A 60 2.55 15.83 11.80
C HIS A 60 3.03 15.69 10.35
N HIS A 61 3.52 14.52 9.95
CA HIS A 61 4.02 14.27 8.60
C HIS A 61 2.92 13.99 7.57
N LEU A 62 1.70 13.67 8.02
CA LEU A 62 0.56 13.46 7.13
C LEU A 62 -0.23 14.74 6.83
N GLN A 63 0.05 15.86 7.50
CA GLN A 63 -0.65 17.12 7.21
C GLN A 63 -0.54 17.47 5.71
N GLN A 64 -1.67 17.78 5.08
CA GLN A 64 -1.76 18.08 3.64
C GLN A 64 -0.82 19.20 3.18
N LYS A 65 -0.52 20.18 4.04
CA LYS A 65 0.42 21.27 3.74
C LYS A 65 1.83 20.81 3.35
N TRP A 66 2.18 19.56 3.66
CA TRP A 66 3.47 18.97 3.32
C TRP A 66 3.50 18.30 1.94
N ILE A 67 2.35 18.20 1.26
CA ILE A 67 2.27 17.74 -0.12
C ILE A 67 2.65 18.91 -1.02
N VAL A 68 3.78 18.77 -1.74
CA VAL A 68 4.29 19.80 -2.65
C VAL A 68 4.00 19.38 -4.08
N SER A 69 3.33 20.25 -4.84
CA SER A 69 3.13 20.01 -6.28
C SER A 69 4.43 20.32 -7.03
N PRO A 70 4.97 19.38 -7.82
CA PRO A 70 6.20 19.60 -8.59
C PRO A 70 6.05 20.69 -9.67
N ASN A 71 4.82 21.04 -10.05
CA ASN A 71 4.53 22.04 -11.09
C ASN A 71 4.50 23.49 -10.58
N LEU A 72 4.71 23.73 -9.28
CA LEU A 72 4.61 25.07 -8.68
C LEU A 72 5.81 25.98 -9.00
N PHE A 73 6.92 25.43 -9.48
CA PHE A 73 8.19 26.17 -9.55
C PHE A 73 8.85 26.03 -10.92
N LEU A 74 8.36 26.79 -11.90
CA LEU A 74 8.83 26.75 -13.29
C LEU A 74 10.12 27.56 -13.53
N ASP A 75 10.44 28.51 -12.64
CA ASP A 75 11.53 29.48 -12.85
C ASP A 75 12.78 29.22 -11.97
N LEU A 76 12.96 28.00 -11.45
CA LEU A 76 14.12 27.66 -10.63
C LEU A 76 15.38 27.41 -11.47
N ASN A 77 16.52 27.87 -10.97
CA ASN A 77 17.81 27.46 -11.54
C ASN A 77 18.09 25.97 -11.21
N SER A 78 19.11 25.38 -11.85
CA SER A 78 19.39 23.94 -11.72
C SER A 78 19.70 23.49 -10.29
N LYS A 79 20.34 24.33 -9.47
CA LYS A 79 20.66 24.00 -8.07
C LYS A 79 19.43 24.10 -7.18
N GLU A 80 18.62 25.13 -7.37
CA GLU A 80 17.36 25.30 -6.63
C GLU A 80 16.38 24.17 -6.96
N LYS A 81 16.29 23.78 -8.23
CA LYS A 81 15.50 22.65 -8.66
C LYS A 81 15.96 21.35 -8.01
N GLN A 82 17.27 21.09 -7.95
CA GLN A 82 17.79 19.91 -7.28
C GLN A 82 17.45 19.87 -5.78
N HIS A 83 17.61 21.00 -5.06
CA HIS A 83 17.23 21.06 -3.65
C HIS A 83 15.72 20.85 -3.43
N LEU A 84 14.88 21.39 -4.32
CA LEU A 84 13.44 21.18 -4.28
C LEU A 84 13.10 19.71 -4.55
N ASP A 85 13.72 19.09 -5.55
CA ASP A 85 13.51 17.68 -5.89
C ASP A 85 13.88 16.77 -4.70
N ASP A 86 15.04 17.00 -4.07
CA ASP A 86 15.49 16.28 -2.88
C ASP A 86 14.48 16.44 -1.72
N PHE A 87 14.00 17.66 -1.49
CA PHE A 87 12.98 17.95 -0.48
C PHE A 87 11.66 17.22 -0.76
N ILE A 88 11.17 17.24 -2.01
CA ILE A 88 9.95 16.53 -2.41
C ILE A 88 10.09 15.03 -2.19
N VAL A 89 11.23 14.45 -2.58
CA VAL A 89 11.51 13.02 -2.42
C VAL A 89 11.54 12.64 -0.94
N GLU A 90 12.20 13.43 -0.10
CA GLU A 90 12.30 13.20 1.34
C GLU A 90 10.91 13.22 2.01
N ARG A 91 10.06 14.17 1.62
CA ARG A 91 8.66 14.23 2.07
C ARG A 91 7.83 13.07 1.58
N ALA A 92 7.95 12.70 0.31
CA ALA A 92 7.27 11.54 -0.26
C ALA A 92 7.66 10.24 0.47
N LEU A 93 8.94 10.06 0.81
CA LEU A 93 9.42 8.92 1.60
C LEU A 93 8.83 8.91 3.02
N THR A 94 8.69 10.09 3.64
CA THR A 94 8.08 10.22 4.97
C THR A 94 6.60 9.90 4.91
N GLY A 95 5.86 10.52 4.00
CA GLY A 95 4.43 10.28 3.78
C GLY A 95 4.15 8.82 3.44
N ALA A 96 4.97 8.20 2.58
CA ALA A 96 4.86 6.78 2.25
C ALA A 96 5.08 5.88 3.47
N PHE A 97 6.06 6.19 4.33
CA PHE A 97 6.27 5.45 5.57
C PHE A 97 5.09 5.62 6.54
N CYS A 98 4.57 6.84 6.69
CA CYS A 98 3.46 7.15 7.58
C CYS A 98 2.14 6.49 7.15
N THR A 99 1.80 6.60 5.87
CA THR A 99 0.58 6.01 5.26
C THR A 99 0.62 4.48 5.15
N SER A 100 1.78 3.86 5.39
CA SER A 100 1.92 2.40 5.36
C SER A 100 2.29 1.84 6.73
N LYS A 101 3.59 1.78 7.04
CA LYS A 101 4.14 1.05 8.19
C LYS A 101 3.83 1.72 9.52
N ALA A 102 3.83 3.04 9.58
CA ALA A 102 3.71 3.75 10.85
C ALA A 102 2.32 3.59 11.46
N ILE A 103 1.25 3.89 10.71
CA ILE A 103 -0.12 3.75 11.22
C ILE A 103 -0.43 2.31 11.63
N THR A 104 -0.07 1.31 10.80
CA THR A 104 -0.27 -0.09 11.19
C THR A 104 0.46 -0.43 12.48
N ARG A 105 1.69 0.07 12.68
CA ARG A 105 2.40 -0.12 13.94
C ARG A 105 1.75 0.62 15.11
N LEU A 106 1.19 1.81 14.90
CA LEU A 106 0.49 2.54 15.95
C LEU A 106 -0.69 1.73 16.49
N LEU A 107 -1.52 1.20 15.58
CA LEU A 107 -2.68 0.39 15.95
C LEU A 107 -2.29 -0.92 16.62
N LEU A 108 -1.27 -1.61 16.09
CA LEU A 108 -0.81 -2.91 16.64
C LEU A 108 -0.10 -2.81 18.00
N LEU A 109 0.56 -1.69 18.29
CA LEU A 109 1.38 -1.53 19.50
C LEU A 109 0.72 -0.66 20.58
N ALA A 110 -0.43 -0.05 20.27
CA ALA A 110 -1.18 0.75 21.22
C ALA A 110 -1.54 -0.08 22.46
N PRO A 111 -1.14 0.34 23.68
CA PRO A 111 -1.59 -0.30 24.91
C PRO A 111 -3.11 -0.22 25.02
N PRO A 112 -3.79 -1.20 25.66
CA PRO A 112 -5.25 -1.25 25.72
C PRO A 112 -5.92 0.05 26.19
N HIS A 113 -5.32 0.75 27.16
CA HIS A 113 -5.82 2.02 27.71
C HIS A 113 -5.62 3.25 26.79
N MET A 114 -4.89 3.09 25.68
CA MET A 114 -4.65 4.16 24.69
C MET A 114 -5.32 3.89 23.33
N VAL A 115 -5.78 2.66 23.07
CA VAL A 115 -6.36 2.26 21.78
C VAL A 115 -7.45 3.23 21.34
N ASP A 116 -8.40 3.54 22.23
CA ASP A 116 -9.51 4.43 21.93
C ASP A 116 -9.05 5.80 21.43
N ARG A 117 -8.04 6.37 22.09
CA ARG A 117 -7.49 7.68 21.73
C ARG A 117 -6.69 7.61 20.44
N VAL A 118 -5.97 6.51 20.18
CA VAL A 118 -5.25 6.31 18.90
C VAL A 118 -6.25 6.23 17.76
N VAL A 119 -7.33 5.46 17.92
CA VAL A 119 -8.39 5.32 16.93
C VAL A 119 -9.05 6.66 16.62
N GLU A 120 -9.38 7.45 17.64
CA GLU A 120 -9.95 8.80 17.47
C GLU A 120 -9.05 9.70 16.63
N VAL A 121 -7.75 9.72 16.90
CA VAL A 121 -6.80 10.52 16.14
C VAL A 121 -6.68 10.03 14.70
N VAL A 122 -6.65 8.71 14.46
CA VAL A 122 -6.62 8.14 13.11
C VAL A 122 -7.86 8.52 12.32
N VAL A 123 -9.05 8.38 12.91
CA VAL A 123 -10.33 8.75 12.28
C VAL A 123 -10.34 10.23 11.92
N ALA A 124 -9.89 11.10 12.82
CA ALA A 124 -9.85 12.54 12.60
C ALA A 124 -8.92 12.98 11.45
N HIS A 125 -7.95 12.14 11.05
CA HIS A 125 -6.95 12.46 10.02
C HIS A 125 -7.03 11.55 8.79
N LEU A 126 -8.18 10.90 8.54
CA LEU A 126 -8.35 10.06 7.35
C LEU A 126 -8.21 10.86 6.05
N ASP A 127 -8.67 12.10 6.01
CA ASP A 127 -8.55 12.94 4.81
C ASP A 127 -7.08 13.23 4.46
N ASP A 128 -6.27 13.55 5.48
CA ASP A 128 -4.82 13.74 5.36
C ASP A 128 -4.12 12.44 4.89
N TYR A 129 -4.53 11.31 5.44
CA TYR A 129 -4.06 10.00 5.00
C TYR A 129 -4.34 9.77 3.51
N PHE A 130 -5.58 9.98 3.06
CA PHE A 130 -5.98 9.73 1.68
C PHE A 130 -5.37 10.73 0.70
N ALA A 131 -5.16 11.98 1.12
CA ALA A 131 -4.45 12.98 0.31
C ALA A 131 -3.02 12.50 -0.02
N TRP A 132 -2.29 12.00 0.98
CA TRP A 132 -0.97 11.42 0.78
C TRP A 132 -0.99 10.14 -0.06
N ALA A 133 -1.90 9.21 0.24
CA ALA A 133 -1.98 7.95 -0.48
C ALA A 133 -2.29 8.19 -1.98
N LYS A 134 -3.19 9.12 -2.28
CA LYS A 134 -3.51 9.55 -3.66
C LYS A 134 -2.33 10.25 -4.32
N TYR A 135 -1.64 11.15 -3.62
CA TYR A 135 -0.44 11.82 -4.13
C TYR A 135 0.62 10.81 -4.55
N LEU A 136 0.97 9.87 -3.67
CA LEU A 136 1.97 8.84 -3.93
C LEU A 136 1.59 7.91 -5.09
N ALA A 137 0.33 7.49 -5.18
CA ALA A 137 -0.13 6.61 -6.25
C ALA A 137 -0.20 7.30 -7.63
N SER A 138 -0.36 8.63 -7.66
CA SER A 138 -0.56 9.39 -8.91
C SER A 138 0.65 10.18 -9.39
N HIS A 139 1.62 10.45 -8.52
CA HIS A 139 2.78 11.27 -8.84
C HIS A 139 4.06 10.46 -8.73
N CYS A 140 4.85 10.45 -9.81
CA CYS A 140 6.25 10.12 -9.71
C CYS A 140 6.94 11.32 -9.07
N ALA A 141 7.33 11.21 -7.80
CA ALA A 141 8.32 12.13 -7.25
C ALA A 141 9.54 12.17 -8.20
N PRO A 142 10.27 13.30 -8.30
CA PRO A 142 11.40 13.48 -9.22
C PRO A 142 12.62 12.67 -8.75
N VAL A 143 12.44 11.36 -8.61
CA VAL A 143 13.44 10.42 -8.12
C VAL A 143 14.31 10.04 -9.31
N GLN A 144 15.60 10.33 -9.21
CA GLN A 144 16.57 9.95 -10.24
C GLN A 144 16.70 8.42 -10.37
N ASP A 145 16.56 7.70 -9.25
CA ASP A 145 16.50 6.23 -9.23
C ASP A 145 15.08 5.74 -9.56
N SER A 146 14.92 5.18 -10.77
CA SER A 146 13.67 4.60 -11.24
C SER A 146 13.13 3.49 -10.33
N GLN A 147 13.99 2.75 -9.62
CA GLN A 147 13.54 1.73 -8.66
C GLN A 147 12.94 2.36 -7.40
N GLN A 148 13.56 3.41 -6.88
CA GLN A 148 13.04 4.14 -5.74
C GLN A 148 11.74 4.88 -6.09
N GLY A 149 11.65 5.45 -7.29
CA GLY A 149 10.42 6.02 -7.83
C GLY A 149 9.29 4.98 -7.89
N ALA A 150 9.55 3.82 -8.48
CA ALA A 150 8.58 2.73 -8.56
C ALA A 150 8.09 2.25 -7.18
N ARG A 151 8.99 2.19 -6.19
CA ARG A 151 8.65 1.80 -4.80
C ARG A 151 7.80 2.85 -4.08
N LEU A 152 8.00 4.13 -4.39
CA LEU A 152 7.21 5.22 -3.80
C LEU A 152 5.78 5.23 -4.33
N SER A 153 5.61 4.92 -5.61
CA SER A 153 4.30 4.85 -6.26
C SER A 153 3.56 3.53 -6.07
N ASP A 154 4.19 2.51 -5.47
CA ASP A 154 3.57 1.21 -5.22
C ASP A 154 2.51 1.31 -4.10
N PRO A 155 1.21 1.16 -4.41
CA PRO A 155 0.14 1.32 -3.43
C PRO A 155 -0.03 0.10 -2.52
N THR A 156 0.72 -0.99 -2.73
CA THR A 156 0.57 -2.26 -2.03
C THR A 156 0.59 -2.11 -0.51
N MET A 157 1.55 -1.34 0.01
CA MET A 157 1.75 -1.22 1.46
C MET A 157 0.70 -0.34 2.13
N GLN A 158 0.16 0.63 1.43
CA GLN A 158 -0.96 1.47 1.86
C GLN A 158 -2.27 0.68 1.82
N CYS A 159 -2.50 -0.12 0.76
CA CYS A 159 -3.64 -1.04 0.72
C CYS A 159 -3.61 -2.04 1.87
N ARG A 160 -2.42 -2.55 2.22
CA ARG A 160 -2.24 -3.39 3.41
C ARG A 160 -2.59 -2.65 4.69
N ALA A 161 -2.13 -1.40 4.85
CA ALA A 161 -2.45 -0.61 6.04
C ALA A 161 -3.97 -0.39 6.17
N LEU A 162 -4.66 -0.07 5.08
CA LEU A 162 -6.12 0.06 5.05
C LEU A 162 -6.84 -1.23 5.40
N LEU A 163 -6.36 -2.38 4.91
CA LEU A 163 -6.91 -3.69 5.28
C LEU A 163 -6.78 -3.94 6.79
N CYS A 164 -5.63 -3.61 7.40
CA CYS A 164 -5.46 -3.68 8.85
C CYS A 164 -6.45 -2.75 9.58
N MET A 165 -6.60 -1.49 9.13
CA MET A 165 -7.56 -0.56 9.73
C MET A 165 -9.02 -1.03 9.63
N LEU A 166 -9.39 -1.72 8.54
CA LEU A 166 -10.71 -2.33 8.36
C LEU A 166 -10.91 -3.60 9.19
N GLU A 167 -9.85 -4.15 9.78
CA GLU A 167 -9.88 -5.33 10.66
C GLU A 167 -9.74 -4.95 12.14
N GLU A 168 -9.61 -3.66 12.46
CA GLU A 168 -9.51 -3.18 13.84
C GLU A 168 -10.76 -3.52 14.66
N PRO A 169 -10.60 -3.99 15.92
CA PRO A 169 -11.73 -4.35 16.76
C PRO A 169 -12.66 -3.18 17.10
N ASP A 170 -12.09 -1.98 17.25
CA ASP A 170 -12.87 -0.76 17.47
C ASP A 170 -13.58 -0.36 16.18
N ARG A 171 -14.90 -0.54 16.16
CA ARG A 171 -15.75 -0.35 14.98
C ARG A 171 -15.74 1.08 14.43
N ARG A 172 -15.37 2.08 15.24
CA ARG A 172 -15.36 3.49 14.80
C ARG A 172 -14.45 3.69 13.57
N LEU A 173 -13.30 3.02 13.54
CA LEU A 173 -12.35 3.15 12.43
C LEU A 173 -12.82 2.42 11.15
N PRO A 174 -13.19 1.11 11.18
CA PRO A 174 -13.80 0.46 10.03
C PRO A 174 -15.05 1.17 9.51
N GLU A 175 -15.94 1.65 10.39
CA GLU A 175 -17.15 2.37 9.99
C GLU A 175 -16.82 3.70 9.31
N ALA A 176 -15.89 4.50 9.87
CA ALA A 176 -15.44 5.73 9.24
C ALA A 176 -14.83 5.48 7.86
N LEU A 177 -14.01 4.42 7.73
CA LEU A 177 -13.40 4.03 6.46
C LEU A 177 -14.42 3.59 5.42
N LEU A 178 -15.33 2.67 5.75
CA LEU A 178 -16.37 2.20 4.84
C LEU A 178 -17.36 3.31 4.45
N ASN A 179 -17.48 4.34 5.28
CA ASN A 179 -18.27 5.53 4.97
C ASN A 179 -17.57 6.53 4.05
N SER A 180 -16.24 6.49 3.96
CA SER A 180 -15.44 7.44 3.17
C SER A 180 -15.45 7.17 1.67
N ASN A 181 -15.79 8.18 0.87
CA ASN A 181 -15.63 8.14 -0.59
C ASN A 181 -14.16 8.15 -1.00
N LEU A 182 -13.27 8.73 -0.18
CA LEU A 182 -11.82 8.76 -0.46
C LEU A 182 -11.22 7.36 -0.45
N LEU A 183 -11.72 6.45 0.41
CA LEU A 183 -11.34 5.04 0.38
C LEU A 183 -11.70 4.40 -0.97
N ILE A 184 -12.90 4.67 -1.47
CA ILE A 184 -13.38 4.13 -2.74
C ILE A 184 -12.52 4.65 -3.89
N GLU A 185 -12.33 5.97 -3.99
CA GLU A 185 -11.47 6.59 -4.99
C GLU A 185 -10.05 6.03 -4.96
N TYR A 186 -9.45 5.94 -3.77
CA TYR A 186 -8.11 5.40 -3.60
C TYR A 186 -8.03 3.93 -4.00
N SER A 187 -9.01 3.10 -3.62
CA SER A 187 -9.02 1.68 -3.98
C SER A 187 -9.06 1.45 -5.49
N ILE A 188 -9.83 2.27 -6.22
CA ILE A 188 -9.88 2.22 -7.69
C ILE A 188 -8.55 2.71 -8.27
N ALA A 189 -7.99 3.81 -7.74
CA ALA A 189 -6.70 4.32 -8.17
C ALA A 189 -5.57 3.30 -7.98
N ALA A 190 -5.53 2.62 -6.84
CA ALA A 190 -4.59 1.54 -6.55
C ALA A 190 -4.82 0.33 -7.48
N TRP A 191 -6.08 0.00 -7.78
CA TRP A 191 -6.40 -1.08 -8.73
C TRP A 191 -5.88 -0.77 -10.14
N ILE A 192 -5.99 0.46 -10.63
CA ILE A 192 -5.52 0.82 -11.98
C ILE A 192 -4.04 1.22 -12.03
N ALA A 193 -3.35 1.29 -10.89
CA ALA A 193 -1.95 1.68 -10.82
C ALA A 193 -1.04 0.68 -11.57
N VAL A 194 -0.10 1.22 -12.34
CA VAL A 194 0.85 0.45 -13.15
C VAL A 194 2.24 0.60 -12.57
N ASN A 195 2.96 -0.52 -12.47
CA ASN A 195 4.36 -0.56 -12.13
C ASN A 195 5.18 -0.05 -13.32
N PRO A 196 5.92 1.07 -13.17
CA PRO A 196 6.65 1.68 -14.28
C PRO A 196 7.84 0.83 -14.75
N LEU A 197 8.30 -0.14 -13.96
CA LEU A 197 9.43 -1.01 -14.32
C LEU A 197 9.00 -2.19 -15.21
N THR A 198 7.80 -2.72 -14.99
CA THR A 198 7.29 -3.88 -15.71
C THR A 198 6.20 -3.52 -16.72
N CYS A 199 5.72 -2.28 -16.70
CA CYS A 199 4.55 -1.81 -17.45
C CYS A 199 3.28 -2.66 -17.18
N GLY A 200 3.24 -3.37 -16.05
CA GLY A 200 2.13 -4.23 -15.62
C GLY A 200 1.59 -3.80 -14.25
N PRO A 201 0.56 -4.48 -13.71
CA PRO A 201 0.02 -4.20 -12.39
C PRO A 201 1.05 -4.48 -11.30
N TYR A 202 0.92 -3.78 -10.18
CA TYR A 202 1.56 -4.18 -8.93
C TYR A 202 0.98 -5.51 -8.46
N LEU A 203 1.86 -6.50 -8.25
CA LEU A 203 1.52 -7.83 -7.78
C LEU A 203 2.55 -8.29 -6.74
N SER A 204 2.07 -8.60 -5.55
CA SER A 204 2.85 -9.18 -4.46
C SER A 204 1.91 -9.92 -3.52
N PHE A 205 2.31 -11.06 -2.97
CA PHE A 205 1.49 -11.76 -1.97
C PHE A 205 1.74 -11.22 -0.55
N ASP A 206 0.70 -11.25 0.29
CA ASP A 206 0.79 -10.92 1.71
C ASP A 206 0.36 -12.10 2.61
N ARG A 207 0.11 -11.87 3.91
CA ARG A 207 -0.25 -12.86 4.94
C ARG A 207 -1.40 -13.78 4.55
N ASN A 208 -2.35 -13.28 3.78
CA ASN A 208 -3.48 -14.06 3.26
C ASN A 208 -3.22 -14.63 1.86
N HIS A 209 -1.97 -14.58 1.40
CA HIS A 209 -1.48 -15.07 0.12
C HIS A 209 -2.18 -14.46 -1.10
N ILE A 210 -2.87 -13.34 -0.91
CA ILE A 210 -3.50 -12.52 -1.95
C ILE A 210 -2.82 -11.16 -1.94
N CYS A 211 -2.80 -10.51 -3.10
CA CYS A 211 -2.29 -9.16 -3.22
C CYS A 211 -3.13 -8.15 -2.43
N PRO A 212 -2.54 -7.30 -1.56
CA PRO A 212 -3.28 -6.31 -0.78
C PRO A 212 -4.16 -5.37 -1.62
N ILE A 213 -3.70 -4.98 -2.81
CA ILE A 213 -4.49 -4.16 -3.75
C ILE A 213 -5.76 -4.92 -4.15
N MET A 214 -5.60 -6.21 -4.47
CA MET A 214 -6.72 -7.05 -4.88
C MET A 214 -7.67 -7.35 -3.73
N SER A 215 -7.13 -7.69 -2.55
CA SER A 215 -7.91 -7.93 -1.34
C SER A 215 -8.72 -6.70 -0.94
N LEU A 216 -8.12 -5.50 -0.97
CA LEU A 216 -8.84 -4.26 -0.63
C LEU A 216 -9.97 -4.01 -1.62
N PHE A 217 -9.68 -4.05 -2.93
CA PHE A 217 -10.70 -3.77 -3.93
C PHE A 217 -11.84 -4.80 -3.91
N ALA A 218 -11.50 -6.09 -3.78
CA ALA A 218 -12.47 -7.17 -3.62
C ALA A 218 -13.35 -6.96 -2.37
N LYS A 219 -12.75 -6.63 -1.21
CA LYS A 219 -13.50 -6.36 0.03
C LYS A 219 -14.53 -5.25 -0.15
N LEU A 220 -14.19 -4.20 -0.92
CA LEU A 220 -15.08 -3.06 -1.14
C LEU A 220 -16.17 -3.34 -2.19
N ILE A 221 -15.86 -3.99 -3.31
CA ILE A 221 -16.86 -4.26 -4.35
C ILE A 221 -17.82 -5.39 -3.98
N LEU A 222 -17.40 -6.34 -3.13
CA LEU A 222 -18.24 -7.45 -2.67
C LEU A 222 -19.04 -7.13 -1.39
N SER A 223 -18.72 -6.02 -0.72
CA SER A 223 -19.46 -5.57 0.45
C SER A 223 -20.73 -4.82 0.06
N LYS A 224 -21.85 -5.19 0.66
CA LYS A 224 -23.14 -4.51 0.46
C LYS A 224 -23.10 -3.02 0.82
N ILE A 225 -22.22 -2.62 1.74
CA ILE A 225 -22.10 -1.23 2.22
C ILE A 225 -21.44 -0.34 1.16
N THR A 226 -20.43 -0.87 0.48
CA THR A 226 -19.53 -0.08 -0.38
C THR A 226 -19.70 -0.37 -1.86
N GLN A 227 -20.32 -1.49 -2.25
CA GLN A 227 -20.51 -1.86 -3.65
C GLN A 227 -21.17 -0.74 -4.47
N GLN A 228 -22.27 -0.17 -3.97
CA GLN A 228 -22.96 0.92 -4.67
C GLN A 228 -22.04 2.15 -4.81
N LYS A 229 -21.27 2.51 -3.79
CA LYS A 229 -20.34 3.64 -3.86
C LYS A 229 -19.25 3.42 -4.92
N VAL A 230 -18.74 2.19 -5.05
CA VAL A 230 -17.78 1.85 -6.11
C VAL A 230 -18.42 2.08 -7.49
N ILE A 231 -19.65 1.61 -7.69
CA ILE A 231 -20.39 1.83 -8.93
C ILE A 231 -20.63 3.33 -9.19
N ASP A 232 -21.05 4.08 -8.17
CA ASP A 232 -21.31 5.51 -8.29
C ASP A 232 -20.06 6.28 -8.75
N VAL A 233 -18.88 5.95 -8.20
CA VAL A 233 -17.60 6.55 -8.66
C VAL A 233 -17.28 6.18 -10.10
N LEU A 234 -17.51 4.92 -10.50
CA LEU A 234 -17.25 4.43 -11.86
C LEU A 234 -18.24 4.97 -12.91
N TYR A 235 -19.44 5.36 -12.49
CA TYR A 235 -20.52 5.84 -13.35
C TYR A 235 -20.88 7.31 -13.14
N ALA A 236 -20.07 8.06 -12.38
CA ALA A 236 -20.23 9.49 -12.21
C ALA A 236 -20.37 10.20 -13.58
N PRO A 237 -21.21 11.24 -13.71
CA PRO A 237 -21.42 11.91 -15.00
C PRO A 237 -20.11 12.44 -15.62
N GLY A 238 -19.90 12.20 -16.91
CA GLY A 238 -18.82 12.79 -17.71
C GLY A 238 -17.87 11.81 -18.40
N SER A 239 -17.01 12.33 -19.28
CA SER A 239 -16.05 11.52 -20.07
C SER A 239 -14.97 10.84 -19.23
N LYS A 240 -14.63 11.42 -18.07
CA LYS A 240 -13.64 10.88 -17.13
C LYS A 240 -14.06 9.52 -16.57
N SER A 241 -15.34 9.31 -16.24
CA SER A 241 -15.83 8.05 -15.70
C SER A 241 -15.80 6.93 -16.74
N ARG A 242 -16.15 7.23 -18.00
CA ARG A 242 -16.01 6.28 -19.12
C ARG A 242 -14.57 5.81 -19.27
N LYS A 243 -13.61 6.74 -19.23
CA LYS A 243 -12.18 6.39 -19.26
C LYS A 243 -11.82 5.51 -18.06
N LEU A 244 -12.26 5.88 -16.86
CA LEU A 244 -11.99 5.13 -15.64
C LEU A 244 -12.50 3.68 -15.71
N ARG A 245 -13.72 3.44 -16.21
CA ARG A 245 -14.25 2.09 -16.44
C ARG A 245 -13.36 1.27 -17.37
N MET A 246 -12.92 1.88 -18.46
CA MET A 246 -11.99 1.22 -19.39
C MET A 246 -10.64 0.91 -18.73
N GLU A 247 -10.09 1.81 -17.90
CA GLU A 247 -8.85 1.52 -17.16
C GLU A 247 -9.04 0.39 -16.15
N VAL A 248 -10.19 0.31 -15.46
CA VAL A 248 -10.49 -0.82 -14.56
C VAL A 248 -10.55 -2.15 -15.32
N ILE A 249 -11.19 -2.19 -16.49
CA ILE A 249 -11.22 -3.39 -17.34
C ILE A 249 -9.80 -3.74 -17.78
N ARG A 250 -9.02 -2.78 -18.30
CA ARG A 250 -7.63 -3.02 -18.74
C ARG A 250 -6.73 -3.50 -17.60
N ALA A 251 -6.85 -2.91 -16.41
CA ALA A 251 -6.10 -3.31 -15.24
C ALA A 251 -6.47 -4.73 -14.77
N THR A 252 -7.73 -5.13 -14.94
CA THR A 252 -8.18 -6.51 -14.69
C THR A 252 -7.56 -7.50 -15.68
N ILE A 253 -7.60 -7.17 -16.98
CA ILE A 253 -7.00 -7.99 -18.06
C ILE A 253 -5.48 -8.14 -17.83
N SER A 254 -4.81 -7.02 -17.55
CA SER A 254 -3.35 -7.00 -17.34
C SER A 254 -2.92 -7.83 -16.12
N ARG A 255 -3.75 -7.93 -15.08
CA ARG A 255 -3.53 -8.86 -13.96
C ARG A 255 -3.59 -10.31 -14.39
N CYS A 256 -4.56 -10.71 -15.20
CA CYS A 256 -4.61 -12.07 -15.75
C CYS A 256 -3.36 -12.38 -16.59
N ALA A 257 -2.98 -11.48 -17.50
CA ALA A 257 -1.78 -11.63 -18.33
C ALA A 257 -0.50 -11.75 -17.49
N THR A 258 -0.37 -10.91 -16.45
CA THR A 258 0.78 -10.94 -15.53
C THR A 258 0.84 -12.24 -14.74
N ILE A 259 -0.32 -12.74 -14.28
CA ILE A 259 -0.40 -14.03 -13.58
C ILE A 259 -0.02 -15.17 -14.53
N ALA A 260 -0.47 -15.16 -15.77
CA ALA A 260 -0.11 -16.17 -16.77
C ALA A 260 1.40 -16.21 -17.04
N GLN A 261 2.07 -15.05 -16.99
CA GLN A 261 3.53 -14.94 -17.19
C GLN A 261 4.34 -15.17 -15.91
N LEU A 262 3.69 -15.20 -14.74
CA LEU A 262 4.37 -15.42 -13.48
C LEU A 262 4.89 -16.87 -13.44
N GLY A 263 6.20 -17.05 -13.34
CA GLY A 263 6.79 -18.38 -13.17
C GLY A 263 6.56 -18.94 -11.76
N ARG A 264 6.48 -20.27 -11.63
CA ARG A 264 6.33 -20.97 -10.35
C ARG A 264 7.34 -20.53 -9.29
N GLU A 265 8.62 -20.51 -9.65
CA GLU A 265 9.70 -20.10 -8.74
C GLU A 265 9.53 -18.67 -8.23
N ALA A 266 9.08 -17.76 -9.10
CA ALA A 266 8.82 -16.37 -8.71
C ALA A 266 7.64 -16.27 -7.75
N ALA A 267 6.55 -17.01 -7.99
CA ALA A 267 5.41 -17.07 -7.08
C ALA A 267 5.79 -17.66 -5.71
N ASP A 268 6.53 -18.77 -5.69
CA ASP A 268 7.01 -19.40 -4.46
C ASP A 268 7.94 -18.45 -3.69
N LYS A 269 8.84 -17.73 -4.38
CA LYS A 269 9.69 -16.69 -3.76
C LYS A 269 8.87 -15.53 -3.17
N MET A 270 7.79 -15.12 -3.84
CA MET A 270 6.90 -14.08 -3.32
C MET A 270 6.17 -14.56 -2.05
N VAL A 271 5.66 -15.79 -2.04
CA VAL A 271 4.99 -16.38 -0.88
C VAL A 271 5.96 -16.60 0.29
N ALA A 272 7.17 -17.08 0.02
CA ALA A 272 8.18 -17.33 1.05
C ALA A 272 8.63 -16.06 1.80
N ARG A 273 8.45 -14.88 1.20
CA ARG A 273 8.76 -13.58 1.83
C ARG A 273 7.69 -13.12 2.82
N VAL A 274 6.53 -13.76 2.81
CA VAL A 274 5.44 -13.44 3.73
C VAL A 274 5.78 -14.01 5.11
N PRO A 275 5.89 -13.18 6.16
CA PRO A 275 6.12 -13.68 7.52
C PRO A 275 4.99 -14.62 7.90
N LEU A 276 5.34 -15.87 8.23
CA LEU A 276 4.48 -17.00 8.57
C LEU A 276 3.17 -16.59 9.27
N ALA A 277 2.13 -16.26 8.50
CA ALA A 277 0.77 -16.44 8.96
C ALA A 277 0.49 -17.91 8.67
N LYS A 278 0.55 -18.74 9.72
CA LYS A 278 0.02 -20.10 9.64
C LYS A 278 -1.48 -20.01 9.34
N VAL A 279 -1.88 -19.96 8.08
CA VAL A 279 -3.28 -20.21 7.72
C VAL A 279 -3.50 -21.70 7.99
N ALA A 280 -4.23 -22.01 9.07
CA ALA A 280 -4.51 -23.38 9.51
C ALA A 280 -3.27 -24.28 9.72
N GLY A 281 -2.10 -23.70 10.04
CA GLY A 281 -0.88 -24.47 10.31
C GLY A 281 -0.11 -24.96 9.08
N ARG A 282 -0.57 -24.68 7.86
CA ARG A 282 0.10 -25.06 6.60
C ARG A 282 0.68 -23.84 5.88
N LEU A 283 1.86 -24.02 5.29
CA LEU A 283 2.44 -23.07 4.34
C LEU A 283 1.69 -23.17 3.01
N MET A 284 1.09 -22.06 2.58
CA MET A 284 0.51 -21.97 1.25
C MET A 284 1.63 -21.94 0.20
N THR A 285 1.41 -22.59 -0.93
CA THR A 285 2.33 -22.63 -2.09
C THR A 285 2.09 -21.44 -3.02
N GLY A 286 3.05 -21.15 -3.91
CA GLY A 286 2.88 -20.16 -4.97
C GLY A 286 1.71 -20.49 -5.89
N VAL A 287 1.47 -21.78 -6.16
CA VAL A 287 0.32 -22.24 -6.97
C VAL A 287 -1.00 -21.87 -6.31
N GLU A 288 -1.16 -22.19 -5.02
CA GLU A 288 -2.36 -21.85 -4.25
C GLU A 288 -2.58 -20.31 -4.23
N ALA A 289 -1.52 -19.52 -4.03
CA ALA A 289 -1.59 -18.05 -4.03
C ALA A 289 -2.07 -17.47 -5.36
N VAL A 290 -1.61 -18.06 -6.46
CA VAL A 290 -2.04 -17.67 -7.79
C VAL A 290 -3.49 -18.06 -8.05
N VAL A 291 -3.91 -19.27 -7.66
CA VAL A 291 -5.31 -19.68 -7.77
C VAL A 291 -6.23 -18.73 -6.98
N CYS A 292 -5.88 -18.40 -5.74
CA CYS A 292 -6.64 -17.43 -4.94
C CYS A 292 -6.69 -16.04 -5.60
N CYS A 293 -5.62 -15.60 -6.28
CA CYS A 293 -5.64 -14.36 -7.03
C CYS A 293 -6.59 -14.42 -8.23
N MET A 294 -6.58 -15.50 -9.01
CA MET A 294 -7.51 -15.68 -10.14
C MET A 294 -8.97 -15.72 -9.66
N GLU A 295 -9.26 -16.43 -8.56
CA GLU A 295 -10.59 -16.45 -7.93
C GLU A 295 -11.01 -15.05 -7.47
N THR A 296 -10.09 -14.29 -6.86
CA THR A 296 -10.35 -12.91 -6.43
C THR A 296 -10.66 -12.01 -7.63
N ILE A 297 -9.92 -12.15 -8.74
CA ILE A 297 -10.21 -11.41 -9.98
C ILE A 297 -11.61 -11.72 -10.49
N LEU A 298 -11.99 -13.00 -10.55
CA LEU A 298 -13.32 -13.42 -10.96
C LEU A 298 -14.42 -12.84 -10.06
N GLN A 299 -14.21 -12.83 -8.74
CA GLN A 299 -15.15 -12.22 -7.80
C GLN A 299 -15.28 -10.71 -8.02
N VAL A 300 -14.17 -10.00 -8.23
CA VAL A 300 -14.18 -8.57 -8.56
C VAL A 300 -14.96 -8.33 -9.85
N VAL A 301 -14.71 -9.09 -10.91
CA VAL A 301 -15.46 -8.97 -12.19
C VAL A 301 -16.94 -9.23 -11.96
N ARG A 302 -17.31 -10.26 -11.21
CA ARG A 302 -18.72 -10.51 -10.86
C ARG A 302 -19.35 -9.32 -10.11
N GLY A 303 -18.62 -8.74 -9.16
CA GLY A 303 -19.07 -7.58 -8.40
C GLY A 303 -19.24 -6.32 -9.25
N LEU A 304 -18.40 -6.14 -10.28
CA LEU A 304 -18.47 -5.05 -11.25
C LEU A 304 -19.57 -5.25 -12.32
N SER A 305 -19.81 -6.50 -12.72
CA SER A 305 -20.77 -6.88 -13.77
C SER A 305 -22.24 -6.86 -13.32
N ILE A 306 -22.54 -6.34 -12.12
CA ILE A 306 -23.92 -6.04 -11.73
C ILE A 306 -24.54 -4.95 -12.61
N VAL A 307 -23.71 -4.13 -13.27
CA VAL A 307 -24.13 -3.14 -14.27
C VAL A 307 -23.90 -3.71 -15.67
N SER A 308 -24.93 -3.68 -16.51
CA SER A 308 -24.92 -4.26 -17.87
C SER A 308 -23.75 -3.76 -18.72
N ASP A 309 -23.50 -2.45 -18.74
CA ASP A 309 -22.42 -1.84 -19.51
C ASP A 309 -21.03 -2.38 -19.12
N MET A 310 -20.80 -2.65 -17.83
CA MET A 310 -19.52 -3.20 -17.36
C MET A 310 -19.39 -4.67 -17.75
N SER A 311 -20.46 -5.43 -17.62
CA SER A 311 -20.53 -6.84 -18.05
C SER A 311 -20.23 -6.97 -19.54
N GLU A 312 -20.88 -6.14 -20.37
CA GLU A 312 -20.62 -6.06 -21.81
C GLU A 312 -19.19 -5.64 -22.12
N GLY A 313 -18.65 -4.68 -21.36
CA GLY A 313 -17.25 -4.26 -21.46
C GLY A 313 -16.27 -5.43 -21.26
N PHE A 314 -16.51 -6.28 -20.26
CA PHE A 314 -15.69 -7.49 -20.05
C PHE A 314 -15.88 -8.51 -21.18
N LEU A 315 -17.12 -8.78 -21.61
CA LEU A 315 -17.44 -9.74 -22.67
C LEU A 315 -16.81 -9.38 -24.02
N ARG A 316 -16.77 -8.09 -24.36
CA ARG A 316 -16.16 -7.59 -25.60
C ARG A 316 -14.63 -7.44 -25.52
N SER A 317 -14.05 -7.59 -24.34
CA SER A 317 -12.61 -7.46 -24.11
C SER A 317 -11.87 -8.80 -24.21
N THR A 318 -10.55 -8.78 -24.06
CA THR A 318 -9.73 -10.01 -24.01
C THR A 318 -9.74 -10.71 -22.64
N PHE A 319 -10.50 -10.21 -21.66
CA PHE A 319 -10.48 -10.69 -20.28
C PHE A 319 -10.62 -12.21 -20.15
N TYR A 320 -11.64 -12.81 -20.77
CA TYR A 320 -11.87 -14.25 -20.67
C TYR A 320 -10.76 -15.08 -21.34
N GLY A 321 -10.15 -14.56 -22.40
CA GLY A 321 -8.99 -15.18 -23.06
C GLY A 321 -7.77 -15.18 -22.14
N GLU A 322 -7.42 -14.03 -21.57
CA GLU A 322 -6.30 -13.90 -20.63
C GLU A 322 -6.51 -14.71 -19.36
N LEU A 323 -7.74 -14.75 -18.84
CA LEU A 323 -8.09 -15.56 -17.68
C LEU A 323 -7.94 -17.06 -17.98
N ALA A 324 -8.44 -17.52 -19.14
CA ALA A 324 -8.30 -18.91 -19.55
C ALA A 324 -6.83 -19.30 -19.74
N GLN A 325 -6.02 -18.41 -20.30
CA GLN A 325 -4.57 -18.61 -20.44
C GLN A 325 -3.86 -18.70 -19.08
N ALA A 326 -4.20 -17.82 -18.14
CA ALA A 326 -3.67 -17.87 -16.78
C ALA A 326 -4.02 -19.20 -16.09
N TYR A 327 -5.30 -19.62 -16.15
CA TYR A 327 -5.72 -20.91 -15.63
C TYR A 327 -5.02 -22.09 -16.30
N HIS A 328 -4.90 -22.08 -17.63
CA HIS A 328 -4.22 -23.16 -18.35
C HIS A 328 -2.77 -23.30 -17.91
N THR A 329 -2.04 -22.19 -17.81
CA THR A 329 -0.64 -22.16 -17.38
C THR A 329 -0.47 -22.76 -15.98
N TRP A 330 -1.31 -22.33 -15.04
CA TRP A 330 -1.18 -22.75 -13.64
C TRP A 330 -1.82 -24.10 -13.33
N ARG A 331 -2.76 -24.59 -14.15
CA ARG A 331 -3.29 -25.95 -14.04
C ARG A 331 -2.21 -27.01 -14.22
N LEU A 332 -1.17 -26.74 -15.03
CA LEU A 332 -0.04 -27.66 -15.21
C LEU A 332 0.83 -27.82 -13.95
N HIS A 333 0.56 -27.02 -12.91
CA HIS A 333 1.26 -27.04 -11.64
C HIS A 333 0.41 -27.53 -10.45
N LEU A 334 -0.88 -27.83 -10.69
CA LEU A 334 -1.81 -28.45 -9.72
C LEU A 334 -1.63 -29.98 -9.72
#